data_AF-R7TW68-F1
#
_entry.id   AF-R7TW68-F1
#
_cell.length_a   1.000
_cell.length_b   1.000
_cell.length_c   1.000
_cell.angle_alpha   90.00
_cell.angle_beta   90.00
_cell.angle_gamma   90.00
#
_symmetry.space_group_name_H-M   'P 1'
#
loop_
_entity.id
_entity.type
_entity.pdbx_description
1 polymer ?
#
loop_
_entity_poly.entity_id
_entity_poly.type
_entity_poly.pdbx_seq_one_letter_code
_entity_poly.pdbx_strand_id
1 'polypeptide(L)'
;EEEDLPYEEDVLRNTYSVKCWFRYIDHKSSAPNYAVNMIYERALKELPGSYKLWYSYLRLRRKQVKGKCLTDPMYDETNGAFERALVFMHKMPRIWMDYCQFLTDQCLITRTRRTFDRALRALP
;
A
#
# COMPACT_ATOMS: atom_id res chain seq x y z
N GLU A 1 11.80 19.22 8.81
CA GLU A 1 12.42 19.50 7.50
C GLU A 1 13.93 19.34 7.57
N GLU A 2 14.66 20.04 8.45
CA GLU A 2 16.12 19.79 8.60
C GLU A 2 16.44 18.36 9.06
N GLU A 3 15.63 17.78 9.95
CA GLU A 3 15.78 16.38 10.40
C GLU A 3 15.56 15.35 9.29
N ASP A 4 14.84 15.72 8.23
CA ASP A 4 14.53 14.85 7.09
C ASP A 4 15.63 14.86 6.03
N LEU A 5 16.46 15.91 6.03
CA LEU A 5 17.46 16.16 5.00
C LEU A 5 18.42 14.97 4.78
N PRO A 6 18.94 14.29 5.82
CA PRO A 6 19.80 13.13 5.63
C PRO A 6 19.09 11.95 4.93
N TYR A 7 17.79 11.78 5.19
CA TYR A 7 16.99 10.70 4.61
C TYR A 7 16.57 11.03 3.17
N GLU A 8 16.23 12.29 2.90
CA GLU A 8 15.95 12.78 1.55
C GLU A 8 17.18 12.61 0.65
N GLU A 9 18.36 13.00 1.12
CA GLU A 9 19.61 12.79 0.37
C GLU A 9 19.93 11.31 0.14
N ASP A 10 19.77 10.45 1.15
CA ASP A 10 20.04 9.01 1.00
C ASP A 10 19.11 8.36 -0.02
N VAL A 11 17.82 8.71 0.02
CA VAL A 11 16.83 8.23 -0.95
C VAL A 11 17.10 8.76 -2.35
N LEU A 12 17.52 10.02 -2.51
CA LEU A 12 17.88 10.59 -3.82
C LEU A 12 19.14 9.95 -4.42
N ARG A 13 20.13 9.62 -3.58
CA ARG A 13 21.35 8.92 -4.03
C ARG A 13 21.08 7.44 -4.34
N ASN A 14 20.17 6.81 -3.62
CA ASN A 14 19.89 5.38 -3.68
C ASN A 14 18.40 5.09 -3.94
N THR A 15 17.81 5.68 -4.99
CA THR A 15 16.36 5.64 -5.26
C THR A 15 15.79 4.23 -5.39
N TYR A 16 16.56 3.28 -5.89
CA TYR A 16 16.11 1.89 -6.05
C TYR A 16 16.37 1.01 -4.81
N SER A 17 16.92 1.57 -3.73
CA SER A 17 17.19 0.86 -2.48
C SER A 17 15.95 0.85 -1.58
N VAL A 18 15.26 -0.29 -1.55
CA VAL A 18 14.13 -0.53 -0.61
C VAL A 18 14.54 -0.27 0.84
N LYS A 19 15.81 -0.52 1.22
CA LYS A 19 16.30 -0.28 2.57
C LYS A 19 16.35 1.22 2.92
N CYS A 20 16.80 2.07 2.00
CA CYS A 20 16.86 3.51 2.22
C CYS A 20 15.46 4.09 2.43
N TRP A 21 14.49 3.67 1.62
CA TRP A 21 13.08 4.02 1.80
C TRP A 21 12.52 3.59 3.14
N PHE A 22 12.78 2.35 3.59
CA PHE A 22 12.29 1.90 4.90
C PHE A 22 12.90 2.68 6.06
N ARG A 23 14.19 3.04 6.02
CA ARG A 23 14.78 3.90 7.06
C ARG A 23 14.05 5.24 7.16
N TYR A 24 13.71 5.83 6.02
CA TYR A 24 12.97 7.10 6.01
C TYR A 24 11.54 6.94 6.54
N ILE A 25 10.85 5.87 6.15
CA ILE A 25 9.51 5.54 6.66
C ILE A 25 9.54 5.32 8.17
N ASP A 26 10.54 4.58 8.67
CA ASP A 26 10.70 4.29 10.10
C ASP A 26 10.98 5.57 10.88
N HIS A 27 11.81 6.47 10.35
CA HIS A 27 12.04 7.80 10.92
C HIS A 27 10.72 8.60 11.03
N LYS A 28 9.85 8.50 10.01
CA LYS A 28 8.52 9.15 10.02
C LYS A 28 7.41 8.34 10.68
N SER A 29 7.71 7.22 11.34
CA SER A 29 6.67 6.32 11.89
C SER A 29 5.75 6.96 12.94
N SER A 30 6.21 8.00 13.64
CA SER A 30 5.44 8.79 14.61
C SER A 30 4.72 9.99 14.00
N ALA A 31 4.99 10.30 12.72
CA ALA A 31 4.37 11.41 12.03
C ALA A 31 2.90 11.12 11.67
N PRO A 32 2.10 12.14 11.30
CA PRO A 32 0.75 11.93 10.83
C PRO A 32 0.69 10.97 9.62
N ASN A 33 -0.40 10.23 9.52
CA ASN A 33 -0.62 9.22 8.46
C ASN A 33 -0.36 9.74 7.04
N TYR A 34 -0.74 10.99 6.74
CA TYR A 34 -0.54 11.57 5.41
C TYR A 34 0.95 11.70 5.06
N ALA A 35 1.81 12.03 6.03
CA ALA A 35 3.25 12.22 5.81
C ALA A 35 3.92 10.88 5.50
N VAL A 36 3.57 9.84 6.27
CA VAL A 36 4.05 8.47 6.02
C VAL A 36 3.56 7.95 4.67
N ASN A 37 2.27 8.16 4.36
CA ASN A 37 1.68 7.75 3.09
C ASN A 37 2.37 8.43 1.90
N MET A 38 2.71 9.73 2.01
CA MET A 38 3.43 10.45 0.96
C MET A 38 4.80 9.82 0.66
N ILE A 39 5.54 9.36 1.67
CA ILE A 39 6.83 8.68 1.47
C ILE A 39 6.63 7.33 0.78
N TYR A 40 5.61 6.55 1.16
CA TYR A 40 5.27 5.31 0.45
C TYR A 40 4.89 5.55 -1.00
N GLU A 41 4.06 6.56 -1.29
CA GLU A 41 3.67 6.90 -2.67
C GLU A 41 4.88 7.31 -3.50
N ARG A 42 5.84 8.04 -2.91
CA ARG A 42 7.12 8.36 -3.57
C ARG A 42 7.95 7.10 -3.83
N ALA A 43 8.11 6.25 -2.82
CA ALA A 43 8.87 5.00 -2.95
C ALA A 43 8.30 4.09 -4.04
N LEU A 44 6.97 3.99 -4.13
CA LEU A 44 6.28 3.15 -5.11
C LEU A 44 6.26 3.73 -6.54
N LYS A 45 6.48 5.04 -6.70
CA LYS A 45 6.74 5.64 -8.03
C LYS A 45 8.09 5.19 -8.58
N GLU A 46 9.12 5.16 -7.74
CA GLU A 46 10.46 4.70 -8.13
C GLU A 46 10.55 3.17 -8.22
N LEU A 47 9.83 2.45 -7.35
CA LEU A 47 9.89 0.98 -7.21
C LEU A 47 8.50 0.33 -7.28
N PRO A 48 7.79 0.42 -8.42
CA PRO A 48 6.43 -0.09 -8.56
C PRO A 48 6.33 -1.62 -8.46
N GLY A 49 7.41 -2.35 -8.70
CA GLY A 49 7.47 -3.82 -8.59
C GLY A 49 7.87 -4.33 -7.19
N SER A 50 8.11 -3.46 -6.21
CA SER A 50 8.61 -3.88 -4.90
C SER A 50 7.49 -4.47 -4.05
N TYR A 51 7.45 -5.81 -3.96
CA TYR A 51 6.51 -6.52 -3.07
C TYR A 51 6.59 -6.03 -1.63
N LYS A 52 7.80 -5.83 -1.10
CA LYS A 52 8.00 -5.43 0.29
C LYS A 52 7.37 -4.06 0.58
N LEU A 53 7.54 -3.09 -0.32
CA LEU A 53 6.94 -1.76 -0.18
C LEU A 53 5.41 -1.83 -0.30
N TRP A 54 4.89 -2.49 -1.33
CA TRP A 54 3.44 -2.65 -1.51
C TRP A 54 2.79 -3.35 -0.33
N TYR A 55 3.33 -4.49 0.10
CA TYR A 55 2.77 -5.25 1.21
C TYR A 55 2.78 -4.46 2.52
N SER A 56 3.88 -3.76 2.81
CA SER A 56 3.98 -2.91 3.99
C SER A 56 2.98 -1.74 3.92
N TYR A 57 2.88 -1.07 2.78
CA TYR A 57 1.97 0.05 2.58
C TYR A 57 0.50 -0.34 2.69
N LEU A 58 0.08 -1.43 2.03
CA LEU A 58 -1.30 -1.91 2.08
C LEU A 58 -1.72 -2.31 3.50
N ARG A 59 -0.80 -2.90 4.28
CA ARG A 59 -1.04 -3.19 5.70
C ARG A 59 -1.20 -1.91 6.52
N LEU A 60 -0.36 -0.90 6.28
CA LEU A 60 -0.49 0.41 6.92
C LEU A 60 -1.84 1.05 6.59
N ARG A 61 -2.21 1.11 5.31
CA ARG A 61 -3.49 1.67 4.85
C ARG A 61 -4.68 0.97 5.51
N ARG A 62 -4.72 -0.36 5.55
CA ARG A 62 -5.75 -1.12 6.29
C ARG A 62 -5.81 -0.75 7.77
N LYS A 63 -4.65 -0.56 8.42
CA LYS A 63 -4.60 -0.13 9.82
C LYS A 63 -5.16 1.28 10.00
N GLN A 64 -4.89 2.20 9.08
CA GLN A 64 -5.40 3.58 9.12
C GLN A 64 -6.91 3.67 8.93
N VAL A 65 -7.51 2.73 8.20
CA VAL A 65 -8.96 2.69 7.96
C VAL A 65 -9.74 1.99 9.08
N LYS A 66 -9.07 1.13 9.86
CA LYS A 66 -9.72 0.34 10.91
C LYS A 66 -10.46 1.23 11.92
N GLY A 67 -11.75 0.94 12.15
CA GLY A 67 -12.60 1.66 13.11
C GLY A 67 -13.34 2.87 12.54
N LYS A 68 -13.13 3.19 11.26
CA LYS A 68 -13.92 4.21 10.55
C LYS A 68 -15.25 3.63 10.05
N CYS A 69 -16.20 4.51 9.75
CA CYS A 69 -17.43 4.12 9.07
C CYS A 69 -17.11 3.59 7.67
N LEU A 70 -17.86 2.59 7.19
CA LEU A 70 -17.68 2.03 5.84
C LEU A 70 -17.88 3.06 4.72
N THR A 71 -18.60 4.15 4.99
CA THR A 71 -18.80 5.26 4.05
C THR A 71 -17.65 6.28 4.03
N ASP A 72 -16.63 6.10 4.87
CA ASP A 72 -15.47 7.00 4.94
C ASP A 72 -14.63 6.88 3.65
N PRO A 73 -14.27 8.00 2.99
CA PRO A 73 -13.49 7.99 1.74
C PRO A 73 -12.18 7.20 1.81
N MET A 74 -11.60 7.03 3.01
CA MET A 74 -10.37 6.26 3.16
C MET A 74 -10.52 4.78 2.77
N TYR A 75 -11.72 4.21 2.83
CA TYR A 75 -11.99 2.86 2.31
C TYR A 75 -11.76 2.81 0.80
N ASP A 76 -12.28 3.79 0.06
CA ASP A 76 -12.09 3.88 -1.39
C ASP A 76 -10.65 4.17 -1.78
N GLU A 77 -9.96 5.05 -1.06
CA GLU A 77 -8.53 5.27 -1.27
C GLU A 77 -7.71 3.99 -1.06
N THR A 78 -8.04 3.20 -0.02
CA THR A 78 -7.36 1.94 0.27
C THR A 78 -7.70 0.87 -0.79
N ASN A 79 -8.95 0.82 -1.25
CA ASN A 79 -9.35 -0.01 -2.40
C ASN A 79 -8.57 0.39 -3.66
N GLY A 80 -8.38 1.69 -3.90
CA GLY A 80 -7.56 2.20 -5.00
C GLY A 80 -6.08 1.82 -4.88
N ALA A 81 -5.51 1.83 -3.67
CA ALA A 81 -4.16 1.35 -3.43
C ALA A 81 -4.01 -0.15 -3.76
N PHE A 82 -4.99 -0.98 -3.41
CA PHE A 82 -5.01 -2.40 -3.78
C PHE A 82 -5.05 -2.60 -5.30
N GLU A 83 -5.94 -1.90 -6.01
CA GLU A 83 -6.04 -2.02 -7.46
C GLU A 83 -4.73 -1.59 -8.15
N ARG A 84 -4.08 -0.53 -7.68
CA ARG A 84 -2.75 -0.12 -8.18
C ARG A 84 -1.68 -1.17 -7.90
N ALA A 85 -1.65 -1.74 -6.70
CA ALA A 85 -0.71 -2.79 -6.35
C ALA A 85 -0.85 -4.00 -7.28
N LEU A 86 -2.09 -4.38 -7.61
CA LEU A 86 -2.38 -5.52 -8.48
C LEU A 86 -1.97 -5.30 -9.94
N VAL A 87 -1.73 -4.07 -10.40
CA VAL A 87 -1.14 -3.83 -11.73
C VAL A 87 0.24 -4.47 -11.85
N PHE A 88 1.07 -4.34 -10.81
CA PHE A 88 2.44 -4.88 -10.80
C PHE A 88 2.54 -6.24 -10.09
N MET A 89 1.69 -6.49 -9.10
CA MET A 89 1.80 -7.64 -8.19
C MET A 89 0.72 -8.70 -8.41
N HIS A 90 0.09 -8.78 -9.59
CA HIS A 90 -1.02 -9.70 -9.86
C HIS A 90 -0.68 -11.19 -9.68
N LYS A 91 0.61 -11.57 -9.70
CA LYS A 91 1.06 -12.95 -9.43
C LYS A 91 1.24 -13.28 -7.95
N MET A 92 1.01 -12.33 -7.03
CA MET A 92 1.23 -12.51 -5.59
C MET A 92 -0.08 -12.89 -4.88
N PRO A 93 -0.27 -14.15 -4.45
CA PRO A 93 -1.54 -14.60 -3.86
C PRO A 93 -1.90 -13.85 -2.58
N ARG A 94 -0.89 -13.47 -1.79
CA ARG A 94 -1.10 -12.79 -0.50
C ARG A 94 -1.86 -11.47 -0.64
N ILE A 95 -1.51 -10.68 -1.66
CA ILE A 95 -2.16 -9.38 -1.90
C ILE A 95 -3.62 -9.59 -2.32
N TRP A 96 -3.91 -10.60 -3.15
CA TRP A 96 -5.27 -10.97 -3.51
C TRP A 96 -6.10 -11.39 -2.29
N MET A 97 -5.56 -12.26 -1.44
CA MET A 97 -6.24 -12.71 -0.22
C MET A 97 -6.55 -11.55 0.71
N ASP A 98 -5.58 -10.67 0.94
CA ASP A 98 -5.77 -9.48 1.78
C ASP A 98 -6.79 -8.51 1.17
N TYR A 99 -6.84 -8.36 -0.17
CA TYR A 99 -7.82 -7.50 -0.84
C TYR A 99 -9.23 -8.08 -0.80
N CYS A 100 -9.39 -9.37 -1.10
CA CYS A 100 -10.68 -10.05 -1.04
C CYS A 100 -11.27 -10.01 0.37
N GLN A 101 -10.44 -10.26 1.41
CA GLN A 101 -10.88 -10.13 2.80
C GLN A 101 -11.33 -8.69 3.08
N PHE A 102 -10.53 -7.69 2.68
CA PHE A 102 -10.86 -6.29 2.91
C PHE A 102 -12.15 -5.84 2.22
N LEU A 103 -12.45 -6.34 1.02
CA LEU A 103 -13.73 -6.07 0.33
C LEU A 103 -14.92 -6.79 0.97
N THR A 104 -14.69 -8.00 1.49
CA THR A 104 -15.71 -8.78 2.22
C THR A 104 -16.13 -8.03 3.48
N ASP A 105 -15.16 -7.48 4.22
CA ASP A 105 -15.40 -6.68 5.42
C ASP A 105 -16.20 -5.39 5.14
N GLN A 106 -16.19 -4.90 3.89
CA GLN A 106 -16.97 -3.74 3.44
C GLN A 106 -18.38 -4.11 2.94
N CYS A 107 -18.75 -5.40 2.92
CA CYS A 107 -20.02 -5.89 2.38
C CYS A 107 -20.26 -5.53 0.89
N LEU A 108 -19.20 -5.28 0.11
CA LEU A 108 -19.31 -4.98 -1.32
C LEU A 108 -19.44 -6.27 -2.15
N ILE A 109 -20.57 -6.99 -2.01
CA ILE A 109 -20.76 -8.36 -2.51
C ILE A 109 -20.38 -8.51 -3.98
N THR A 110 -20.94 -7.67 -4.86
CA THR A 110 -20.70 -7.74 -6.31
C THR A 110 -19.23 -7.50 -6.65
N ARG A 111 -18.59 -6.53 -5.99
CA ARG A 111 -17.17 -6.21 -6.20
C ARG A 111 -16.30 -7.35 -5.71
N THR A 112 -16.56 -7.84 -4.50
CA THR A 112 -15.87 -8.97 -3.86
C THR A 112 -15.88 -10.20 -4.77
N ARG A 113 -17.05 -10.60 -5.28
CA ARG A 113 -17.18 -11.73 -6.22
C ARG A 113 -16.30 -11.57 -7.45
N ARG A 114 -16.36 -10.41 -8.12
CA ARG A 114 -15.55 -10.12 -9.31
C ARG A 114 -14.05 -10.13 -8.99
N THR A 115 -13.65 -9.68 -7.81
CA THR A 115 -12.25 -9.70 -7.36
C THR A 115 -11.78 -11.13 -7.12
N PHE A 116 -12.60 -12.00 -6.52
CA PHE A 116 -12.29 -13.43 -6.41
C PHE A 116 -12.12 -14.07 -7.79
N ASP A 117 -13.03 -13.82 -8.73
CA ASP A 117 -12.94 -14.34 -10.10
C ASP A 117 -11.64 -13.86 -10.79
N ARG A 118 -11.24 -12.60 -10.59
CA ARG A 118 -9.97 -12.06 -11.09
C ARG A 118 -8.76 -12.74 -10.46
N ALA A 119 -8.78 -12.95 -9.14
CA ALA A 119 -7.70 -13.61 -8.42
C ALA A 119 -7.46 -15.04 -8.94
N LEU A 120 -8.54 -15.82 -9.09
CA LEU A 120 -8.49 -17.20 -9.56
C LEU A 120 -8.01 -17.34 -11.01
N ARG A 121 -8.23 -16.32 -11.85
CA ARG A 121 -7.69 -16.31 -13.23
C ARG A 121 -6.23 -15.85 -13.30
N ALA A 122 -5.83 -14.97 -12.39
CA ALA A 122 -4.49 -14.37 -12.41
C ALA A 122 -3.41 -15.30 -11.83
N LEU A 123 -3.79 -16.13 -10.87
CA LEU A 123 -2.93 -17.10 -10.19
C LEU A 123 -2.97 -18.44 -10.97
N PRO A 124 -1.81 -19.00 -11.36
CA PRO A 124 -1.75 -20.32 -11.99
C PRO A 124 -2.06 -21.45 -10.99
#